data_AF-A0A9E0DIZ0-F1
#
_entry.id   AF-A0A9E0DIZ0-F1
#
_cell.length_a   1.000
_cell.length_b   1.000
_cell.length_c   1.000
_cell.angle_alpha   90.00
_cell.angle_beta   90.00
_cell.angle_gamma   90.00
#
_symmetry.space_group_name_H-M   'P 1'
#
loop_
_entity.id
_entity.type
_entity.pdbx_description
1 polymer ?
#
loop_
_entity_poly.entity_id
_entity_poly.type
_entity_poly.pdbx_seq_one_letter_code
_entity_poly.pdbx_strand_id
1 'polypeptide(L)' 'HVFGYVRANQGQRVLVLASFTEREQVISANELRLRGLGYAFTDLVSEQEIGLETDIVLEPYQVMWLVSR' A
#
# COMPACT_ATOMS: atom_id res chain seq x y z
N HIS A 1 2.03 10.59 9.40
CA HIS A 1 1.24 11.29 8.38
C HIS A 1 1.35 10.54 7.07
N VAL A 2 0.24 9.90 6.64
CA VAL A 2 0.18 9.12 5.40
C VAL A 2 -0.87 9.76 4.48
N PHE A 3 -0.51 9.95 3.21
CA PHE A 3 -1.47 10.20 2.15
C PHE A 3 -1.71 8.91 1.38
N GLY A 4 -2.98 8.57 1.17
CA GLY A 4 -3.36 7.35 0.47
C GLY A 4 -4.52 7.59 -0.47
N TYR A 5 -4.46 7.03 -1.68
CA TYR A 5 -5.57 7.04 -2.64
C TYR A 5 -5.54 5.82 -3.55
N VAL A 6 -6.68 5.52 -4.16
CA VAL A 6 -6.79 4.46 -5.17
C VAL A 6 -6.95 5.10 -6.53
N ARG A 7 -6.09 4.73 -7.48
CA ARG A 7 -6.24 5.06 -8.89
C ARG A 7 -6.83 3.87 -9.62
N ALA A 8 -7.93 4.07 -10.34
CA ALA A 8 -8.57 3.01 -11.11
C ALA A 8 -8.64 3.38 -12.60
N ASN A 9 -8.34 2.41 -13.48
CA ASN A 9 -8.50 2.55 -14.92
C ASN A 9 -8.76 1.18 -15.55
N GLN A 10 -9.76 1.05 -16.44
CA GLN A 10 -10.07 -0.18 -17.19
C GLN A 10 -10.09 -1.47 -16.34
N GLY A 11 -10.67 -1.41 -15.14
CA GLY A 11 -10.76 -2.57 -14.23
C GLY A 11 -9.50 -2.83 -13.40
N GLN A 12 -8.39 -2.16 -13.68
CA GLN A 12 -7.18 -2.19 -12.85
C GLN A 12 -7.26 -1.13 -11.75
N ARG A 13 -6.67 -1.44 -10.60
CA ARG A 13 -6.59 -0.55 -9.44
C ARG A 13 -5.16 -0.55 -8.89
N VAL A 14 -4.66 0.64 -8.56
CA VAL A 14 -3.40 0.83 -7.84
C VAL A 14 -3.69 1.61 -6.57
N LEU A 15 -3.32 1.05 -5.43
CA LEU A 15 -3.29 1.74 -4.15
C LEU A 15 -1.96 2.48 -4.04
N VAL A 16 -2.00 3.80 -3.93
CA VAL A 16 -0.82 4.63 -3.73
C VAL A 16 -0.78 5.08 -2.28
N LEU A 17 0.35 4.84 -1.62
CA LEU A 17 0.61 5.23 -0.24
C LEU A 17 1.90 6.05 -0.18
N ALA A 18 1.89 7.16 0.56
CA ALA A 18 3.07 8.00 0.74
C ALA A 18 3.17 8.53 2.18
N SER A 19 4.33 8.35 2.79
CA SER A 19 4.68 8.95 4.08
C SER A 19 5.26 10.36 3.89
N PHE A 20 4.89 11.29 4.77
CA PHE A 20 5.41 12.67 4.78
C PHE A 20 6.07 13.01 6.12
N THR A 21 6.74 12.05 6.71
CA THR A 21 7.31 12.18 8.05
C THR A 21 8.60 11.36 8.16
N GLU A 22 9.44 11.76 9.11
CA GLU A 22 10.73 11.12 9.43
C GLU A 22 10.56 9.86 10.30
N ARG A 23 9.33 9.52 10.68
CA ARG A 23 8.99 8.37 11.53
C ARG A 23 8.27 7.33 10.71
N GLU A 24 8.53 6.06 11.02
CA GLU A 24 7.78 4.93 10.46
C GLU A 24 6.27 5.13 10.63
N GLN A 25 5.52 4.70 9.63
CA GLN A 25 4.05 4.75 9.64
C GLN A 25 3.49 3.34 9.44
N VAL A 26 2.67 2.91 10.40
CA VAL A 26 2.01 1.60 10.35
C VAL A 26 0.63 1.76 9.72
N ILE A 27 0.33 0.93 8.73
CA ILE A 27 -0.96 0.86 8.06
C ILE A 27 -1.56 -0.51 8.31
N SER A 28 -2.77 -0.53 8.87
CA SER A 28 -3.44 -1.79 9.20
C SER A 28 -3.73 -2.63 7.96
N ALA A 29 -3.16 -3.83 7.91
CA ALA A 29 -3.46 -4.81 6.87
C ALA A 29 -4.92 -5.26 6.91
N ASN A 30 -5.51 -5.31 8.11
CA ASN A 30 -6.92 -5.67 8.27
C ASN A 30 -7.85 -4.65 7.59
N GLU A 31 -7.60 -3.35 7.76
CA GLU A 31 -8.37 -2.32 7.07
C GLU A 31 -8.22 -2.45 5.55
N LEU A 32 -7.02 -2.69 5.03
CA LEU A 32 -6.81 -2.86 3.58
C LEU A 32 -7.58 -4.08 3.02
N ARG A 33 -7.61 -5.19 3.75
CA ARG A 33 -8.40 -6.38 3.39
C ARG A 33 -9.90 -6.10 3.41
N LEU A 34 -10.41 -5.47 4.46
CA LEU A 34 -11.84 -5.13 4.60
C LEU A 34 -12.33 -4.15 3.52
N ARG A 35 -11.44 -3.30 3.00
CA ARG A 35 -11.73 -2.38 1.88
C ARG A 35 -11.64 -3.04 0.50
N GLY A 36 -11.40 -4.36 0.44
CA GLY A 36 -11.43 -5.15 -0.80
C GLY A 36 -10.28 -4.86 -1.75
N LEU A 37 -9.11 -4.50 -1.21
CA LEU A 37 -7.94 -4.13 -2.00
C LEU A 37 -7.08 -5.35 -2.42
N GLY A 38 -7.22 -6.49 -1.73
CA GLY A 38 -6.51 -7.74 -2.05
C GLY A 38 -5.91 -8.40 -0.81
N TYR A 39 -5.28 -9.56 -0.97
CA TYR A 39 -4.53 -10.26 0.10
C TYR A 39 -3.01 -10.16 -0.08
N ALA A 40 -2.56 -9.86 -1.30
CA ALA A 40 -1.18 -9.62 -1.64
C ALA A 40 -1.11 -8.59 -2.76
N PHE A 41 -0.02 -7.82 -2.77
CA PHE A 41 0.26 -6.78 -3.76
C PHE A 41 1.65 -6.96 -4.33
N THR A 42 1.85 -6.42 -5.52
CA THR A 42 3.18 -6.05 -6.00
C THR A 42 3.36 -4.56 -5.79
N ASP A 43 4.42 -4.15 -5.11
CA ASP A 43 4.86 -2.76 -5.09
C ASP A 43 5.65 -2.46 -6.36
N LEU A 44 5.10 -1.59 -7.21
CA LEU A 44 5.72 -1.22 -8.48
C LEU A 44 6.95 -0.32 -8.33
N VAL A 45 7.19 0.25 -7.15
CA VAL A 45 8.37 1.09 -6.90
C VAL A 45 9.58 0.22 -6.58
N SER A 46 9.43 -0.74 -5.68
CA SER A 46 10.50 -1.66 -5.27
C SER A 46 10.54 -2.98 -6.03
N GLU A 47 9.48 -3.28 -6.81
CA GLU A 47 9.23 -4.56 -7.48
C GLU A 47 9.06 -5.76 -6.53
N GLN A 48 8.82 -5.50 -5.24
CA GLN A 48 8.64 -6.55 -4.23
C GLN A 48 7.18 -6.96 -4.05
N GLU A 49 6.97 -8.23 -3.70
CA GLU A 49 5.67 -8.72 -3.26
C GLU A 49 5.44 -8.35 -1.79
N ILE A 50 4.26 -7.82 -1.50
CA ILE A 50 3.82 -7.45 -0.15
C ILE A 50 2.57 -8.26 0.18
N GLY A 51 2.72 -9.19 1.12
CA GLY A 51 1.61 -9.89 1.72
C GLY A 51 0.91 -9.04 2.79
N LEU A 52 -0.40 -9.24 2.97
CA LEU A 52 -1.18 -8.61 4.04
C LEU A 52 -1.41 -9.57 5.22
N GLU A 53 -0.46 -10.45 5.55
CA GLU A 53 -0.48 -11.24 6.79
C GLU A 53 -0.25 -10.35 8.02
N THR A 54 0.60 -9.34 7.86
CA THR A 54 0.95 -8.33 8.86
C THR A 54 0.71 -6.93 8.34
N ASP A 55 0.62 -5.96 9.25
CA ASP A 55 0.51 -4.55 8.90
C ASP A 55 1.66 -4.08 8.00
N ILE A 56 1.38 -3.11 7.12
CA ILE A 56 2.40 -2.50 6.27
C ILE A 56 3.12 -1.43 7.09
N VAL A 57 4.44 -1.49 7.09
CA VAL A 57 5.28 -0.43 7.65
C VAL A 57 5.84 0.39 6.49
N LEU A 58 5.50 1.67 6.44
CA LEU A 58 6.16 2.64 5.57
C LEU A 58 7.35 3.23 6.32
N GLU A 59 8.52 3.11 5.69
CA GLU A 59 9.73 3.81 6.10
C GLU A 59 9.55 5.35 5.98
N PRO A 60 10.40 6.13 6.66
CA PRO A 60 10.42 7.58 6.52
C PRO A 60 10.42 8.02 5.04
N TYR A 61 9.45 8.85 4.67
CA TYR A 61 9.26 9.36 3.31
C TYR A 61 9.07 8.32 2.19
N GLN A 62 8.79 7.07 2.53
CA GLN A 62 8.57 6.02 1.52
C GLN A 62 7.27 6.26 0.74
N VAL A 63 7.31 5.89 -0.54
CA VAL A 63 6.16 5.74 -1.43
C VAL A 63 6.05 4.29 -1.89
N MET A 64 4.82 3.76 -1.91
CA MET A 64 4.50 2.43 -2.42
C MET A 64 3.34 2.51 -3.40
N TRP A 65 3.46 1.79 -4.53
CA TRP A 65 2.43 1.69 -5.56
C TRP A 65 1.96 0.24 -5.68
N LEU A 66 0.88 -0.08 -4.99
CA LEU A 66 0.44 -1.44 -4.75
C LEU A 66 -0.65 -1.84 -5.76
N VAL A 67 -0.37 -2.86 -6.57
CA VAL A 67 -1.32 -3.49 -7.49
C VAL A 67 -1.67 -4.88 -6.98
N SER A 68 -2.97 -5.19 -6.91
CA SER A 68 -3.42 -6.55 -6.57
C SER A 68 -2.91 -7.52 -7.63
N ARG A 69 -2.38 -8.64 -7.15
CA ARG A 69 -2.20 -9.82 -7.98
C ARG A 69 -3.54 -10.51 -8.26
#